data_AF-A0A426VHH2-F1
#
_entry.id   AF-A0A426VHH2-F1
#
_cell.length_a   1.000
_cell.length_b   1.000
_cell.length_c   1.000
_cell.angle_alpha   90.00
_cell.angle_beta   90.00
_cell.angle_gamma   90.00
#
_symmetry.space_group_name_H-M   'P 1'
#
loop_
_entity.id
_entity.type
_entity.pdbx_description
1 polymer ?
#
loop_
_entity_poly.entity_id
_entity_poly.type
_entity_poly.pdbx_seq_one_letter_code
_entity_poly.pdbx_strand_id
1 'polypeptide(L)'
;MSAQLGEWLSRGLYRHRKRLLWLGLAVLSGVAVAGWSAWSAKPVRASEAMALPGSSLGAQPVPASLAVTADEQALFQTACQGPATRRLVQQARNNCERFVNHPTLAGQAHAVLAALLTEPPLQDLERAVEHARQAVRLGNERGDFILALLMLSGHAQPWSLDQARDLLTRAQGKGAAVASQYLQRLAAQDQCPGQASLKPLGVPLFCLYRAEVLQQLQARGMKHRAYGEDDWRDELSPGDAIGAQSVDLLFDVDPADHLPRLARMRYVFDAGLQGQVRWIELFDGLTQRYGAAHSNQRGQHAAWPMPDGTVVRLSRDGERCVVAYEHPERLRQRDLHLARLRDGVRQARLLAEAHAL
;
A
#
# COMPACT_ATOMS: atom_id res chain seq x y z
N MET A 1 -14.16 -63.71 14.83
CA MET A 1 -13.26 -62.89 15.69
C MET A 1 -12.13 -62.37 14.82
N SER A 2 -11.70 -61.13 15.05
CA SER A 2 -10.64 -60.36 14.34
C SER A 2 -10.90 -59.88 12.90
N ALA A 3 -12.05 -59.24 12.64
CA ALA A 3 -12.23 -58.30 11.51
C ALA A 3 -13.28 -57.21 11.77
N GLN A 4 -13.43 -56.78 13.04
CA GLN A 4 -14.41 -55.74 13.46
C GLN A 4 -13.82 -54.74 14.47
N LEU A 5 -12.52 -54.45 14.35
CA LEU A 5 -11.81 -53.49 15.22
C LEU A 5 -11.08 -52.39 14.42
N GLY A 6 -11.32 -52.29 13.11
CA GLY A 6 -10.71 -51.27 12.23
C GLY A 6 -11.59 -50.07 11.90
N GLU A 7 -12.91 -50.15 12.14
CA GLU A 7 -13.87 -49.13 11.68
C GLU A 7 -14.38 -48.19 12.80
N TRP A 8 -13.95 -48.44 14.04
CA TRP A 8 -14.41 -47.67 15.21
C TRP A 8 -13.42 -46.58 15.68
N LEU A 9 -12.21 -46.51 15.12
CA LEU A 9 -11.23 -45.47 15.41
C LEU A 9 -11.23 -44.30 14.41
N SER A 10 -11.96 -44.39 13.29
CA SER A 10 -12.07 -43.31 12.30
C SER A 10 -13.28 -42.38 12.51
N ARG A 11 -14.20 -42.70 13.42
CA ARG A 11 -15.40 -41.88 13.72
C ARG A 11 -15.35 -41.14 15.07
N GLY A 12 -14.21 -41.18 15.77
CA GLY A 12 -14.04 -40.67 17.13
C GLY A 12 -13.21 -39.40 17.32
N LEU A 13 -12.82 -38.69 16.25
CA LEU A 13 -12.09 -37.40 16.35
C LEU A 13 -12.87 -36.22 15.74
N TYR A 14 -14.19 -36.37 15.63
CA TYR A 14 -15.11 -35.41 15.04
C TYR A 14 -15.96 -34.71 16.11
N ARG A 15 -15.37 -34.22 17.21
CA ARG A 15 -16.13 -33.43 18.22
C ARG A 15 -15.39 -32.33 19.01
N HIS A 16 -14.09 -32.11 18.81
CA HIS A 16 -13.36 -31.03 19.49
C HIS A 16 -12.42 -30.22 18.58
N ARG A 17 -12.95 -29.66 17.48
CA ARG A 17 -12.20 -28.68 16.66
C ARG A 17 -13.00 -27.43 16.27
N LYS A 18 -14.01 -27.06 17.07
CA LYS A 18 -14.83 -25.84 16.88
C LYS A 18 -14.30 -24.58 17.59
N ARG A 19 -13.06 -24.53 18.07
CA ARG A 19 -12.54 -23.34 18.80
C ARG A 19 -11.15 -22.83 18.44
N LEU A 20 -10.50 -23.31 17.37
CA LEU A 20 -9.12 -22.91 17.04
C LEU A 20 -8.85 -22.55 15.56
N LEU A 21 -9.89 -22.28 14.76
CA LEU A 21 -9.76 -21.97 13.32
C LEU A 21 -10.17 -20.55 12.92
N TRP A 22 -10.27 -19.64 13.89
CA TRP A 22 -10.65 -18.23 13.66
C TRP A 22 -9.47 -17.24 13.64
N LEU A 23 -8.22 -17.70 13.75
CA LEU A 23 -7.04 -16.83 13.80
C LEU A 23 -6.19 -16.80 12.53
N GLY A 24 -6.53 -17.58 11.49
CA GLY A 24 -5.71 -17.72 10.27
C GLY A 24 -6.00 -16.72 9.13
N LEU A 25 -7.10 -15.98 9.20
CA LEU A 25 -7.59 -15.12 8.09
C LEU A 25 -7.50 -13.60 8.37
N ALA A 26 -6.82 -13.25 9.47
CA ALA A 26 -6.58 -11.87 9.92
C ALA A 26 -5.35 -11.21 9.26
N VAL A 27 -4.58 -11.93 8.44
CA VAL A 27 -3.28 -11.44 7.92
C VAL A 27 -3.39 -10.81 6.53
N LEU A 28 -4.50 -11.00 5.80
CA LEU A 28 -4.62 -10.53 4.41
C LEU A 28 -5.41 -9.21 4.25
N SER A 29 -5.85 -8.62 5.37
CA SER A 29 -6.50 -7.30 5.46
C SER A 29 -6.19 -6.63 6.82
N GLY A 30 -5.02 -6.94 7.39
CA GLY A 30 -4.77 -6.94 8.84
C GLY A 30 -4.88 -5.59 9.55
N VAL A 31 -4.67 -4.47 8.86
CA VAL A 31 -4.82 -3.14 9.48
C VAL A 31 -6.31 -2.73 9.56
N ALA A 32 -7.15 -3.15 8.61
CA ALA A 32 -8.57 -2.83 8.62
C ALA A 32 -9.42 -3.68 9.58
N VAL A 33 -8.88 -4.74 10.21
CA VAL A 33 -9.66 -5.52 11.19
C VAL A 33 -8.99 -5.52 12.58
N ALA A 34 -7.68 -5.74 12.68
CA ALA A 34 -6.99 -5.65 13.97
C ALA A 34 -6.85 -4.20 14.45
N GLY A 35 -6.74 -3.24 13.53
CA GLY A 35 -6.89 -1.82 13.85
C GLY A 35 -8.32 -1.47 14.25
N TRP A 36 -9.33 -1.97 13.54
CA TRP A 36 -10.70 -1.53 13.80
C TRP A 36 -11.25 -1.98 15.17
N SER A 37 -10.95 -3.21 15.62
CA SER A 37 -11.40 -3.69 16.93
C SER A 37 -10.63 -3.08 18.11
N ALA A 38 -9.36 -2.70 17.93
CA ALA A 38 -8.57 -2.06 18.98
C ALA A 38 -8.90 -0.57 19.17
N TRP A 39 -9.65 0.06 18.25
CA TRP A 39 -9.82 1.52 18.16
C TRP A 39 -11.23 1.99 18.54
N SER A 40 -12.05 1.12 19.12
CA SER A 40 -13.50 1.32 19.29
C SER A 40 -13.95 1.97 20.62
N ALA A 41 -13.10 2.33 21.58
CA ALA A 41 -13.61 2.52 22.95
C ALA A 41 -13.02 3.65 23.82
N LYS A 42 -12.37 4.68 23.27
CA LYS A 42 -12.10 5.89 24.09
C LYS A 42 -12.85 7.09 23.51
N PRO A 43 -13.90 7.60 24.19
CA PRO A 43 -14.45 8.89 23.83
C PRO A 43 -13.31 9.91 23.91
N VAL A 44 -13.16 10.71 22.86
CA VAL A 44 -12.26 11.85 22.85
C VAL A 44 -12.75 12.76 23.97
N ARG A 45 -12.00 12.81 25.09
CA ARG A 45 -12.18 13.89 26.06
C ARG A 45 -11.94 15.17 25.26
N ALA A 46 -12.98 16.01 25.15
CA ALA A 46 -12.82 17.37 24.68
C ALA A 46 -11.67 17.96 25.50
N SER A 47 -10.55 18.24 24.83
CA SER A 47 -9.41 18.90 25.44
C SER A 47 -9.94 20.24 25.91
N GLU A 48 -9.99 20.45 27.23
CA GLU A 48 -10.17 21.78 27.79
C GLU A 48 -9.04 22.65 27.21
N ALA A 49 -9.39 23.53 26.28
CA ALA A 49 -8.48 24.55 25.82
C ALA A 49 -8.14 25.41 27.04
N MET A 50 -6.92 25.26 27.56
CA MET A 50 -6.37 26.15 28.58
C MET A 50 -6.42 27.57 28.02
N ALA A 51 -7.36 28.37 28.52
CA ALA A 51 -7.48 29.77 28.16
C ALA A 51 -6.22 30.51 28.64
N LEU A 52 -5.42 30.99 27.68
CA LEU A 52 -4.35 31.94 27.99
C LEU A 52 -4.97 33.24 28.53
N PRO A 53 -4.52 33.77 29.67
CA PRO A 53 -5.06 35.00 30.22
C PRO A 53 -4.51 36.20 29.44
N GLY A 54 -5.40 36.95 28.78
CA GLY A 54 -5.14 38.33 28.34
C GLY A 54 -5.39 38.60 26.86
N SER A 55 -6.64 38.93 26.51
CA SER A 55 -7.05 39.98 25.55
C SER A 55 -8.49 39.73 25.11
N SER A 56 -9.44 40.35 25.82
CA SER A 56 -10.86 40.34 25.48
C SER A 56 -11.21 41.57 24.63
N LEU A 57 -11.25 41.39 23.31
CA LEU A 57 -11.94 42.31 22.39
C LEU A 57 -12.88 41.48 21.50
N GLY A 58 -14.16 41.42 21.88
CA GLY A 58 -15.29 41.23 20.97
C GLY A 58 -15.43 39.91 20.21
N ALA A 59 -14.92 38.78 20.71
CA ALA A 59 -15.19 37.48 20.08
C ALA A 59 -16.67 37.08 20.29
N GLN A 60 -17.44 37.01 19.20
CA GLN A 60 -18.77 36.41 19.22
C GLN A 60 -18.66 34.98 19.79
N PRO A 61 -19.59 34.56 20.67
CA PRO A 61 -19.59 33.20 21.20
C PRO A 61 -19.71 32.22 20.03
N VAL A 62 -18.62 31.49 19.77
CA VAL A 62 -18.65 30.36 18.84
C VAL A 62 -19.71 29.40 19.37
N PRO A 63 -20.73 29.02 18.57
CA PRO A 63 -21.78 28.12 19.03
C PRO A 63 -21.12 26.87 19.59
N ALA A 64 -21.55 26.48 20.80
CA ALA A 64 -21.04 25.31 21.49
C ALA A 64 -20.98 24.13 20.51
N SER A 65 -19.78 23.61 20.28
CA SER A 65 -19.55 22.43 19.45
C SER A 65 -20.55 21.36 19.84
N LEU A 66 -21.47 21.01 18.93
CA LEU A 66 -22.45 19.94 19.15
C LEU A 66 -21.66 18.67 19.48
N ALA A 67 -21.68 18.24 20.73
CA ALA A 67 -21.06 16.99 21.13
C ALA A 67 -21.89 15.83 20.55
N VAL A 68 -21.22 14.81 20.00
CA VAL A 68 -21.88 13.57 19.58
C VAL A 68 -22.53 12.94 20.81
N THR A 69 -23.81 12.61 20.72
CA THR A 69 -24.48 11.87 21.79
C THR A 69 -24.04 10.40 21.81
N ALA A 70 -24.10 9.74 22.97
CA ALA A 70 -23.74 8.32 23.08
C ALA A 70 -24.58 7.44 22.14
N ASP A 71 -25.85 7.78 21.95
CA ASP A 71 -26.79 7.05 21.09
C ASP A 71 -26.45 7.21 19.60
N GLU A 72 -26.12 8.43 19.14
CA GLU A 72 -25.66 8.67 17.77
C GLU A 72 -24.38 7.89 17.48
N GLN A 73 -23.43 7.89 18.42
CA GLN A 73 -22.18 7.16 18.27
C GLN A 73 -22.43 5.64 18.23
N ALA A 74 -23.31 5.11 19.09
CA ALA A 74 -23.68 3.70 19.11
C ALA A 74 -24.39 3.27 17.82
N LEU A 75 -25.27 4.13 17.29
CA LEU A 75 -25.95 3.91 16.02
C LEU A 75 -24.94 3.89 14.87
N PHE A 76 -24.02 4.85 14.81
CA PHE A 76 -22.96 4.89 13.81
C PHE A 76 -22.06 3.65 13.87
N GLN A 77 -21.62 3.25 15.06
CA GLN A 77 -20.83 2.03 15.25
C GLN A 77 -21.57 0.80 14.75
N THR A 78 -22.85 0.67 15.09
CA THR A 78 -23.66 -0.50 14.71
C THR A 78 -24.00 -0.52 13.22
N ALA A 79 -24.38 0.62 12.65
CA ALA A 79 -24.86 0.71 11.28
C ALA A 79 -23.71 0.76 10.26
N CYS A 80 -22.67 1.56 10.53
CA CYS A 80 -21.58 1.81 9.58
C CYS A 80 -20.35 0.94 9.88
N GLN A 81 -19.78 1.01 11.09
CA GLN A 81 -18.52 0.31 11.40
C GLN A 81 -18.72 -1.21 11.55
N GLY A 82 -19.82 -1.65 12.17
CA GLY A 82 -20.13 -3.05 12.42
C GLY A 82 -20.10 -3.92 11.16
N PRO A 83 -20.89 -3.61 10.10
CA PRO A 83 -20.87 -4.36 8.86
C PRO A 83 -19.48 -4.38 8.20
N ALA A 84 -18.74 -3.28 8.27
CA ALA A 84 -17.40 -3.21 7.70
C ALA A 84 -16.41 -4.14 8.45
N THR A 85 -16.43 -4.18 9.79
CA THR A 85 -15.62 -5.16 10.54
C THR A 85 -15.98 -6.62 10.23
N ARG A 86 -17.23 -6.86 9.84
CA ARG A 86 -17.73 -8.18 9.40
C ARG A 86 -17.52 -8.46 7.91
N ARG A 87 -16.79 -7.59 7.20
CA ARG A 87 -16.54 -7.67 5.74
C ARG A 87 -17.81 -7.68 4.89
N LEU A 88 -18.90 -7.09 5.39
CA LEU A 88 -20.12 -6.81 4.62
C LEU A 88 -19.95 -5.48 3.88
N VAL A 89 -18.94 -5.41 3.00
CA VAL A 89 -18.38 -4.15 2.46
C VAL A 89 -19.46 -3.27 1.80
N GLN A 90 -20.33 -3.85 0.97
CA GLN A 90 -21.42 -3.10 0.32
C GLN A 90 -22.45 -2.57 1.31
N GLN A 91 -22.85 -3.37 2.29
CA GLN A 91 -23.78 -2.94 3.33
C GLN A 91 -23.18 -1.82 4.17
N ALA A 92 -21.90 -1.96 4.54
CA ALA A 92 -21.18 -0.94 5.28
C ALA A 92 -21.15 0.38 4.52
N ARG A 93 -20.76 0.35 3.23
CA ARG A 93 -20.77 1.52 2.37
C ARG A 93 -22.13 2.22 2.37
N ASN A 94 -23.20 1.49 2.03
CA ASN A 94 -24.56 2.04 1.97
C ASN A 94 -25.01 2.65 3.30
N ASN A 95 -24.59 2.06 4.43
CA ASN A 95 -24.94 2.57 5.75
C ASN A 95 -24.11 3.79 6.14
N CYS A 96 -22.81 3.80 5.84
CA CYS A 96 -21.92 4.93 6.12
C CYS A 96 -22.29 6.17 5.29
N GLU A 97 -22.77 5.99 4.05
CA GLU A 97 -23.26 7.08 3.19
C GLU A 97 -24.39 7.90 3.84
N ARG A 98 -25.15 7.34 4.79
CA ARG A 98 -26.21 8.06 5.52
C ARG A 98 -25.66 9.10 6.51
N PHE A 99 -24.41 8.97 6.92
CA PHE A 99 -23.79 9.81 7.94
C PHE A 99 -22.87 10.89 7.35
N VAL A 100 -22.65 10.93 6.03
CA VAL A 100 -21.69 11.88 5.41
C VAL A 100 -22.11 13.34 5.55
N ASN A 101 -23.41 13.59 5.73
CA ASN A 101 -23.96 14.93 6.00
C ASN A 101 -24.29 15.15 7.49
N HIS A 102 -23.94 14.20 8.37
CA HIS A 102 -24.24 14.31 9.80
C HIS A 102 -23.33 15.36 10.45
N PRO A 103 -23.87 16.34 11.22
CA PRO A 103 -23.09 17.47 11.72
C PRO A 103 -21.82 17.08 12.48
N THR A 104 -21.90 15.99 13.25
CA THR A 104 -20.84 15.56 14.17
C THR A 104 -20.16 14.24 13.77
N LEU A 105 -20.75 13.48 12.84
CA LEU A 105 -20.29 12.15 12.44
C LEU A 105 -19.77 12.08 11.00
N ALA A 106 -19.96 13.14 10.20
CA ALA A 106 -19.51 13.20 8.82
C ALA A 106 -18.02 12.87 8.67
N GLY A 107 -17.15 13.40 9.54
CA GLY A 107 -15.72 13.13 9.50
C GLY A 107 -15.39 11.65 9.68
N GLN A 108 -16.05 10.98 10.62
CA GLN A 108 -15.89 9.54 10.84
C GLN A 108 -16.44 8.72 9.66
N ALA A 109 -17.61 9.10 9.12
CA ALA A 109 -18.24 8.45 7.98
C ALA A 109 -17.36 8.52 6.73
N HIS A 110 -16.83 9.70 6.42
CA HIS A 110 -15.89 9.90 5.32
C HIS A 110 -14.60 9.08 5.51
N ALA A 111 -14.04 9.01 6.71
CA ALA A 111 -12.86 8.18 6.95
C ALA A 111 -13.14 6.68 6.75
N VAL A 112 -14.29 6.17 7.20
CA VAL A 112 -14.68 4.77 6.98
C VAL A 112 -14.91 4.49 5.50
N LEU A 113 -15.60 5.37 4.78
CA LEU A 113 -15.81 5.24 3.34
C LEU A 113 -14.48 5.26 2.57
N ALA A 114 -13.56 6.16 2.95
CA ALA A 114 -12.22 6.18 2.35
C ALA A 114 -11.52 4.83 2.52
N ALA A 115 -11.52 4.26 3.73
CA ALA A 115 -10.93 2.94 3.98
C ALA A 115 -11.60 1.82 3.15
N LEU A 116 -12.93 1.76 3.13
CA LEU A 116 -13.67 0.74 2.37
C LEU A 116 -13.39 0.79 0.87
N LEU A 117 -13.20 1.99 0.31
CA LEU A 117 -12.92 2.21 -1.11
C LEU A 117 -11.46 1.93 -1.48
N THR A 118 -10.57 1.65 -0.51
CA THR A 118 -9.21 1.17 -0.81
C THR A 118 -9.13 -0.35 -0.99
N GLU A 119 -10.17 -1.09 -0.58
CA GLU A 119 -10.18 -2.54 -0.57
C GLU A 119 -11.10 -3.15 -1.65
N PRO A 120 -10.68 -4.24 -2.31
CA PRO A 120 -11.59 -5.02 -3.16
C PRO A 120 -12.77 -5.58 -2.36
N PRO A 121 -13.95 -5.76 -2.99
CA PRO A 121 -14.25 -5.53 -4.41
C PRO A 121 -14.70 -4.10 -4.73
N LEU A 122 -14.78 -3.20 -3.74
CA LEU A 122 -15.27 -1.83 -3.93
C LEU A 122 -14.15 -0.83 -4.21
N GLN A 123 -12.99 -1.31 -4.66
CA GLN A 123 -11.82 -0.47 -4.85
C GLN A 123 -12.13 0.66 -5.85
N ASP A 124 -12.04 1.89 -5.37
CA ASP A 124 -12.21 3.13 -6.12
C ASP A 124 -11.34 4.19 -5.44
N LEU A 125 -10.07 4.23 -5.85
CA LEU A 125 -9.04 5.00 -5.18
C LEU A 125 -9.22 6.50 -5.35
N GLU A 126 -9.80 6.94 -6.46
CA GLU A 126 -10.13 8.35 -6.68
C GLU A 126 -11.16 8.82 -5.64
N ARG A 127 -12.27 8.08 -5.50
CA ARG A 127 -13.27 8.37 -4.47
C ARG A 127 -12.72 8.18 -3.06
N ALA A 128 -11.84 7.21 -2.83
CA ALA A 128 -11.18 7.04 -1.54
C ALA A 128 -10.41 8.32 -1.14
N VAL A 129 -9.67 8.93 -2.07
CA VAL A 129 -8.95 10.19 -1.86
C VAL A 129 -9.92 11.34 -1.57
N GLU A 130 -11.03 11.44 -2.30
CA GLU A 130 -12.06 12.46 -2.04
C GLU A 130 -12.63 12.35 -0.62
N HIS A 131 -13.02 11.15 -0.21
CA HIS A 131 -13.54 10.89 1.13
C HIS A 131 -12.47 11.16 2.20
N ALA A 132 -11.21 10.74 1.99
CA ALA A 132 -10.12 11.01 2.93
C ALA A 132 -9.89 12.52 3.12
N ARG A 133 -9.93 13.31 2.03
CA ARG A 133 -9.83 14.78 2.10
C ARG A 133 -10.99 15.42 2.88
N GLN A 134 -12.21 14.94 2.68
CA GLN A 134 -13.36 15.41 3.47
C GLN A 134 -13.18 15.10 4.95
N ALA A 135 -12.73 13.89 5.29
CA ALA A 135 -12.44 13.52 6.67
C ALA A 135 -11.37 14.42 7.31
N VAL A 136 -10.29 14.72 6.58
CA VAL A 136 -9.25 15.67 7.03
C VAL A 136 -9.82 17.07 7.27
N ARG A 137 -10.64 17.59 6.34
CA ARG A 137 -11.30 18.91 6.51
C ARG A 137 -12.19 18.97 7.75
N LEU A 138 -12.85 17.85 8.06
CA LEU A 138 -13.70 17.70 9.24
C LEU A 138 -12.90 17.35 10.51
N GLY A 139 -11.57 17.45 10.47
CA GLY A 139 -10.70 17.28 11.62
C GLY A 139 -10.51 15.83 12.09
N ASN A 140 -10.99 14.84 11.33
CA ASN A 140 -10.91 13.44 11.72
C ASN A 140 -9.48 12.88 11.55
N GLU A 141 -8.97 12.26 12.62
CA GLU A 141 -7.62 11.70 12.71
C GLU A 141 -7.38 10.50 11.78
N ARG A 142 -8.43 9.70 11.53
CA ARG A 142 -8.34 8.60 10.56
C ARG A 142 -8.30 9.13 9.15
N GLY A 143 -8.99 10.24 8.88
CA GLY A 143 -8.85 11.00 7.63
C GLY A 143 -7.42 11.44 7.39
N ASP A 144 -6.77 12.04 8.39
CA ASP A 144 -5.36 12.44 8.34
C ASP A 144 -4.47 11.23 8.00
N PHE A 145 -4.65 10.11 8.72
CA PHE A 145 -3.89 8.89 8.48
C PHE A 145 -4.10 8.29 7.07
N ILE A 146 -5.36 8.08 6.66
CA ILE A 146 -5.69 7.45 5.37
C ILE A 146 -5.21 8.30 4.20
N LEU A 147 -5.39 9.62 4.26
CA LEU A 147 -4.90 10.51 3.20
C LEU A 147 -3.38 10.43 3.07
N ALA A 148 -2.65 10.38 4.19
CA ALA A 148 -1.19 10.22 4.15
C ALA A 148 -0.78 8.90 3.45
N LEU A 149 -1.45 7.79 3.74
CA LEU A 149 -1.18 6.52 3.06
C LEU A 149 -1.48 6.58 1.57
N LEU A 150 -2.62 7.16 1.18
CA LEU A 150 -2.98 7.34 -0.23
C LEU A 150 -1.97 8.23 -0.97
N MET A 151 -1.38 9.22 -0.28
CA MET A 151 -0.28 10.01 -0.82
C MET A 151 0.98 9.16 -0.99
N LEU A 152 1.44 8.46 0.04
CA LEU A 152 2.66 7.63 -0.03
C LEU A 152 2.57 6.54 -1.10
N SER A 153 1.38 5.97 -1.31
CA SER A 153 1.13 4.97 -2.35
C SER A 153 1.00 5.55 -3.77
N GLY A 154 0.90 6.87 -3.91
CA GLY A 154 0.86 7.56 -5.21
C GLY A 154 -0.53 7.83 -5.78
N HIS A 155 -1.59 7.59 -5.00
CA HIS A 155 -2.98 7.77 -5.44
C HIS A 155 -3.51 9.19 -5.19
N ALA A 156 -2.92 9.94 -4.25
CA ALA A 156 -3.36 11.30 -3.92
C ALA A 156 -2.39 12.38 -4.47
N GLN A 157 -2.93 13.31 -5.25
CA GLN A 157 -2.20 14.45 -5.84
C GLN A 157 -2.76 15.81 -5.35
N PRO A 158 -1.93 16.84 -5.07
CA PRO A 158 -0.49 16.86 -5.25
C PRO A 158 0.22 16.01 -4.19
N TRP A 159 1.26 15.30 -4.62
CA TRP A 159 2.10 14.51 -3.72
C TRP A 159 3.19 15.37 -3.08
N SER A 160 3.39 15.19 -1.77
CA SER A 160 4.51 15.76 -1.01
C SER A 160 4.79 14.87 0.21
N LEU A 161 6.06 14.45 0.37
CA LEU A 161 6.48 13.65 1.52
C LEU A 161 6.29 14.40 2.84
N ASP A 162 6.60 15.70 2.86
CA ASP A 162 6.46 16.53 4.06
C ASP A 162 4.99 16.67 4.47
N GLN A 163 4.10 16.86 3.49
CA GLN A 163 2.66 16.89 3.76
C GLN A 163 2.15 15.54 4.29
N ALA A 164 2.65 14.42 3.78
CA ALA A 164 2.31 13.09 4.31
C ALA A 164 2.81 12.91 5.76
N ARG A 165 4.01 13.40 6.09
CA ARG A 165 4.53 13.42 7.47
C ARG A 165 3.69 14.27 8.41
N ASP A 166 3.28 15.46 7.97
CA ASP A 166 2.44 16.36 8.75
C ASP A 166 1.08 15.69 9.06
N LEU A 167 0.47 15.06 8.05
CA LEU A 167 -0.76 14.30 8.21
C LEU A 167 -0.60 13.16 9.23
N LEU A 168 0.45 12.35 9.11
CA LEU A 168 0.73 11.27 10.08
C LEU A 168 1.00 11.80 11.48
N THR A 169 1.71 12.93 11.62
CA THR A 169 2.00 13.56 12.91
C THR A 169 0.72 14.06 13.57
N ARG A 170 -0.18 14.71 12.82
CA ARG A 170 -1.51 15.11 13.32
C ARG A 170 -2.35 13.89 13.70
N ALA A 171 -2.37 12.85 12.87
CA ALA A 171 -3.09 11.62 13.17
C ALA A 171 -2.60 10.99 14.48
N GLN A 172 -1.27 10.89 14.67
CA GLN A 172 -0.65 10.41 15.90
C GLN A 172 -1.07 11.27 17.11
N GLY A 173 -0.96 12.60 17.00
CA GLY A 173 -1.31 13.53 18.08
C GLY A 173 -2.79 13.45 18.48
N LYS A 174 -3.67 13.06 17.56
CA LYS A 174 -5.11 12.81 17.81
C LYS A 174 -5.44 11.36 18.19
N GLY A 175 -4.43 10.51 18.40
CA GLY A 175 -4.62 9.15 18.94
C GLY A 175 -4.61 8.01 17.92
N ALA A 176 -4.29 8.25 16.64
CA ALA A 176 -4.05 7.18 15.67
C ALA A 176 -2.68 6.53 15.93
N ALA A 177 -2.62 5.59 16.88
CA ALA A 177 -1.36 5.00 17.36
C ALA A 177 -0.49 4.39 16.24
N VAL A 178 -1.13 3.83 15.21
CA VAL A 178 -0.45 3.24 14.04
C VAL A 178 0.39 4.27 13.27
N ALA A 179 0.01 5.55 13.27
CA ALA A 179 0.74 6.58 12.55
C ALA A 179 2.19 6.74 13.04
N SER A 180 2.46 6.46 14.32
CA SER A 180 3.82 6.48 14.87
C SER A 180 4.74 5.45 14.21
N GLN A 181 4.22 4.27 13.87
CA GLN A 181 4.97 3.22 13.19
C GLN A 181 5.33 3.66 11.76
N TYR A 182 4.43 4.35 11.06
CA TYR A 182 4.72 4.89 9.74
C TYR A 182 5.75 6.01 9.80
N LEU A 183 5.65 6.92 10.77
CA LEU A 183 6.65 7.98 10.98
C LEU A 183 8.05 7.40 11.25
N GLN A 184 8.16 6.35 12.05
CA GLN A 184 9.44 5.65 12.28
C GLN A 184 10.01 5.05 10.99
N ARG A 185 9.16 4.51 10.12
CA ARG A 185 9.57 3.94 8.82
C ARG A 185 10.00 5.02 7.83
N LEU A 186 9.29 6.15 7.79
CA LEU A 186 9.71 7.31 7.01
C LEU A 186 11.11 7.78 7.45
N ALA A 187 11.34 7.87 8.77
CA ALA A 187 12.65 8.24 9.32
C ALA A 187 13.76 7.22 9.02
N ALA A 188 13.44 5.92 9.00
CA ALA A 188 14.40 4.89 8.57
C ALA A 188 14.71 5.00 7.06
N GLN A 189 13.71 5.34 6.24
CA GLN A 189 13.89 5.53 4.81
C GLN A 189 14.76 6.76 4.49
N ASP A 190 14.71 7.83 5.29
CA ASP A 190 15.57 9.01 5.12
C ASP A 190 17.07 8.68 5.14
N GLN A 191 17.46 7.56 5.76
CA GLN A 191 18.85 7.09 5.81
C GLN A 191 19.26 6.30 4.56
N CYS A 192 18.30 5.78 3.80
CA CYS A 192 18.54 4.92 2.63
C CYS A 192 19.31 5.63 1.50
N PRO A 193 18.99 6.88 1.10
CA PRO A 193 19.72 7.57 0.04
C PRO A 193 21.24 7.67 0.25
N GLY A 194 21.68 7.76 1.50
CA GLY A 194 23.11 7.81 1.85
C GLY A 194 23.83 6.46 1.72
N GLN A 195 23.08 5.36 1.73
CA GLN A 195 23.60 3.98 1.65
C GLN A 195 23.42 3.36 0.25
N ALA A 196 22.55 3.95 -0.57
CA ALA A 196 22.26 3.47 -1.92
C ALA A 196 23.49 3.53 -2.83
N SER A 197 23.94 2.36 -3.27
CA SER A 197 24.99 2.20 -4.26
C SER A 197 24.42 2.31 -5.67
N LEU A 198 23.20 1.81 -5.88
CA LEU A 198 22.53 1.89 -7.17
C LEU A 198 21.66 3.15 -7.28
N LYS A 199 22.03 4.02 -8.23
CA LYS A 199 21.29 5.24 -8.54
C LYS A 199 20.89 5.26 -10.00
N PRO A 200 19.88 4.47 -10.44
CA PRO A 200 19.39 4.55 -11.80
C PRO A 200 19.01 6.00 -12.06
N LEU A 201 19.34 6.53 -13.23
CA LEU A 201 19.04 7.92 -13.55
C LEU A 201 19.72 8.98 -12.64
N GLY A 202 20.63 8.58 -11.74
CA GLY A 202 21.28 9.48 -10.78
C GLY A 202 20.50 9.69 -9.47
N VAL A 203 19.39 8.97 -9.28
CA VAL A 203 18.54 9.05 -8.08
C VAL A 203 18.46 7.66 -7.43
N PRO A 204 18.48 7.52 -6.09
CA PRO A 204 18.36 6.23 -5.42
C PRO A 204 16.91 5.73 -5.44
N LEU A 205 16.37 5.38 -6.62
CA LEU A 205 14.95 5.04 -6.80
C LEU A 205 14.46 3.90 -5.89
N PHE A 206 15.33 2.99 -5.47
CA PHE A 206 15.00 1.90 -4.55
C PHE A 206 14.82 2.36 -3.09
N CYS A 207 15.18 3.60 -2.78
CA CYS A 207 14.94 4.23 -1.48
C CYS A 207 13.67 5.09 -1.46
N LEU A 208 12.90 5.12 -2.55
CA LEU A 208 11.75 5.99 -2.71
C LEU A 208 10.45 5.18 -2.66
N TYR A 209 9.37 5.83 -2.24
CA TYR A 209 8.01 5.29 -2.37
C TYR A 209 7.51 5.36 -3.81
N ARG A 210 6.45 4.58 -4.15
CA ARG A 210 5.86 4.59 -5.50
C ARG A 210 5.56 6.00 -6.01
N ALA A 211 4.94 6.85 -5.20
CA ALA A 211 4.63 8.22 -5.57
C ALA A 211 5.86 9.04 -5.97
N GLU A 212 6.93 8.94 -5.18
CA GLU A 212 8.22 9.60 -5.42
C GLU A 212 8.87 9.08 -6.70
N VAL A 213 8.90 7.76 -6.88
CA VAL A 213 9.44 7.14 -8.09
C VAL A 213 8.70 7.68 -9.31
N LEU A 214 7.36 7.65 -9.29
CA LEU A 214 6.55 8.13 -10.41
C LEU A 214 6.79 9.62 -10.69
N GLN A 215 6.88 10.47 -9.66
CA GLN A 215 7.17 11.90 -9.83
C GLN A 215 8.57 12.11 -10.46
N GLN A 216 9.59 11.40 -9.98
CA GLN A 216 10.95 11.50 -10.51
C GLN A 216 11.05 11.06 -11.98
N LEU A 217 10.28 10.04 -12.37
CA LEU A 217 10.24 9.57 -13.76
C LEU A 217 9.42 10.51 -14.65
N GLN A 218 8.31 11.04 -14.16
CA GLN A 218 7.49 12.03 -14.88
C GLN A 218 8.27 13.33 -15.12
N ALA A 219 9.09 13.77 -14.17
CA ALA A 219 9.98 14.92 -14.32
C ALA A 219 11.02 14.73 -15.46
N ARG A 220 11.20 13.49 -15.95
CA ARG A 220 12.05 13.12 -17.09
C ARG A 220 11.25 12.77 -18.35
N GLY A 221 10.01 13.26 -18.43
CA GLY A 221 9.14 13.06 -19.57
C GLY A 221 8.51 11.66 -19.67
N MET A 222 8.69 10.78 -18.68
CA MET A 222 8.05 9.47 -18.70
C MET A 222 6.57 9.58 -18.30
N LYS A 223 5.67 9.32 -19.26
CA LYS A 223 4.23 9.34 -19.06
C LYS A 223 3.70 7.96 -18.71
N HIS A 224 2.72 7.92 -17.82
CA HIS A 224 2.03 6.69 -17.46
C HIS A 224 1.28 6.09 -18.65
N ARG A 225 1.37 4.77 -18.87
CA ARG A 225 0.63 4.04 -19.91
C ARG A 225 -0.40 3.09 -19.31
N ALA A 226 0.01 2.29 -18.33
CA ALA A 226 -0.85 1.30 -17.70
C ALA A 226 -0.56 1.23 -16.20
N TYR A 227 -1.64 1.13 -15.43
CA TYR A 227 -1.61 1.05 -13.98
C TYR A 227 -2.15 -0.30 -13.54
N GLY A 228 -1.30 -1.11 -12.89
CA GLY A 228 -1.65 -2.42 -12.34
C GLY A 228 -1.70 -2.36 -10.81
N GLU A 229 -2.91 -2.24 -10.24
CA GLU A 229 -3.11 -2.34 -8.78
C GLU A 229 -2.95 -3.78 -8.29
N ASP A 230 -3.49 -4.76 -9.04
CA ASP A 230 -3.58 -6.16 -8.59
C ASP A 230 -2.22 -6.85 -8.46
N ASP A 231 -1.21 -6.39 -9.20
CA ASP A 231 0.14 -6.95 -9.22
C ASP A 231 1.23 -5.90 -8.94
N TRP A 232 0.83 -4.69 -8.52
CA TRP A 232 1.68 -3.55 -8.22
C TRP A 232 2.70 -3.28 -9.34
N ARG A 233 2.20 -3.19 -10.57
CA ARG A 233 2.99 -2.97 -11.77
C ARG A 233 2.57 -1.67 -12.45
N ASP A 234 3.54 -0.86 -12.83
CA ASP A 234 3.31 0.30 -13.68
C ASP A 234 4.05 0.15 -15.00
N GLU A 235 3.43 0.59 -16.08
CA GLU A 235 4.10 0.76 -17.38
C GLU A 235 4.13 2.25 -17.71
N LEU A 236 5.33 2.74 -18.07
CA LEU A 236 5.55 4.10 -18.52
C LEU A 236 6.13 4.12 -19.94
N SER A 237 5.90 5.24 -20.63
CA SER A 237 6.66 5.58 -21.82
C SER A 237 8.14 5.75 -21.47
N PRO A 238 9.06 5.51 -22.41
CA PRO A 238 10.50 5.61 -22.16
C PRO A 238 10.98 7.03 -21.82
N GLY A 239 10.18 8.07 -22.11
CA GLY A 239 10.60 9.46 -21.92
C GLY A 239 11.87 9.75 -22.72
N ASP A 240 12.85 10.39 -22.07
CA ASP A 240 14.16 10.70 -22.66
C ASP A 240 15.15 9.52 -22.65
N ALA A 241 14.73 8.32 -22.20
CA ALA A 241 15.60 7.16 -22.23
C ALA A 241 15.84 6.70 -23.68
N ILE A 242 16.97 7.13 -24.25
CA ILE A 242 17.33 6.94 -25.66
C ILE A 242 17.17 5.46 -26.05
N GLY A 243 16.23 5.20 -26.96
CA GLY A 243 16.04 3.91 -27.63
C GLY A 243 15.20 2.87 -26.88
N ALA A 244 14.75 3.11 -25.64
CA ALA A 244 13.83 2.19 -24.97
C ALA A 244 12.41 2.33 -25.56
N GLN A 245 11.64 1.24 -25.59
CA GLN A 245 10.23 1.24 -26.02
C GLN A 245 9.25 1.42 -24.87
N SER A 246 9.59 0.87 -23.71
CA SER A 246 8.80 0.95 -22.49
C SER A 246 9.69 0.85 -21.26
N VAL A 247 9.13 1.35 -20.15
CA VAL A 247 9.69 1.20 -18.81
C VAL A 247 8.65 0.50 -17.95
N ASP A 248 8.97 -0.69 -17.47
CA ASP A 248 8.13 -1.40 -16.51
C ASP A 248 8.67 -1.21 -15.09
N LEU A 249 7.79 -0.88 -14.16
CA LEU A 249 8.07 -0.85 -12.74
C LEU A 249 7.33 -2.00 -12.06
N LEU A 250 8.00 -2.70 -11.16
CA LEU A 250 7.35 -3.56 -10.18
C LEU A 250 7.62 -3.03 -8.79
N PHE A 251 6.57 -2.98 -7.98
CA PHE A 251 6.64 -2.63 -6.59
C PHE A 251 6.40 -3.86 -5.72
N ASP A 252 7.11 -3.89 -4.59
CA ASP A 252 6.82 -4.75 -3.47
C ASP A 252 5.98 -3.98 -2.45
N VAL A 253 5.09 -4.69 -1.76
CA VAL A 253 4.27 -4.14 -0.69
C VAL A 253 4.58 -4.95 0.56
N ASP A 254 5.39 -4.37 1.45
CA ASP A 254 5.73 -5.00 2.72
C ASP A 254 4.43 -5.20 3.52
N PRO A 255 4.07 -6.45 3.89
CA PRO A 255 2.87 -6.70 4.68
C PRO A 255 2.81 -5.93 6.01
N ALA A 256 3.95 -5.44 6.51
CA ALA A 256 4.03 -4.72 7.76
C ALA A 256 3.62 -3.24 7.64
N ASP A 257 3.84 -2.56 6.50
CA ASP A 257 3.42 -1.15 6.29
C ASP A 257 2.53 -0.91 5.09
N HIS A 258 2.34 -1.89 4.22
CA HIS A 258 1.55 -1.72 3.01
C HIS A 258 2.02 -0.57 2.10
N LEU A 259 3.26 -0.09 2.24
CA LEU A 259 3.79 0.97 1.41
C LEU A 259 4.48 0.36 0.18
N PRO A 260 4.06 0.72 -1.04
CA PRO A 260 4.67 0.20 -2.25
C PRO A 260 6.08 0.79 -2.43
N ARG A 261 7.08 -0.09 -2.46
CA ARG A 261 8.50 0.22 -2.66
C ARG A 261 9.00 -0.41 -3.93
N LEU A 262 9.85 0.29 -4.67
CA LEU A 262 10.36 -0.23 -5.95
C LEU A 262 11.13 -1.55 -5.73
N ALA A 263 10.73 -2.60 -6.44
CA ALA A 263 11.37 -3.90 -6.45
C ALA A 263 12.12 -4.15 -7.77
N ARG A 264 11.61 -3.60 -8.88
CA ARG A 264 12.29 -3.62 -10.17
C ARG A 264 11.92 -2.43 -11.03
N MET A 265 12.90 -1.89 -11.75
CA MET A 265 12.71 -1.00 -12.89
C MET A 265 13.35 -1.65 -14.12
N ARG A 266 12.59 -1.78 -15.22
CA ARG A 266 13.03 -2.49 -16.42
C ARG A 266 12.84 -1.62 -17.65
N TYR A 267 13.92 -1.39 -18.39
CA TYR A 267 13.90 -0.81 -19.73
C TYR A 267 13.85 -1.92 -20.76
N VAL A 268 12.90 -1.84 -21.68
CA VAL A 268 12.77 -2.79 -22.79
C VAL A 268 13.18 -2.09 -24.07
N PHE A 269 14.18 -2.65 -24.75
CA PHE A 269 14.66 -2.20 -26.06
C PHE A 269 14.29 -3.26 -27.07
N ASP A 270 13.47 -2.90 -28.05
CA ASP A 270 13.32 -3.72 -29.24
C ASP A 270 14.48 -3.43 -30.16
N ALA A 271 15.23 -4.47 -30.46
CA ALA A 271 16.46 -4.30 -31.18
C ALA A 271 16.37 -4.90 -32.60
N GLY A 272 15.25 -5.53 -32.98
CA GLY A 272 15.06 -6.16 -34.29
C GLY A 272 16.31 -6.92 -34.74
N LEU A 273 16.70 -6.74 -36.01
CA LEU A 273 17.94 -7.30 -36.58
C LEU A 273 19.25 -6.75 -35.95
N GLN A 274 19.17 -5.67 -35.16
CA GLN A 274 20.32 -5.03 -34.48
C GLN A 274 20.44 -5.42 -33.00
N GLY A 275 19.74 -6.48 -32.56
CA GLY A 275 19.82 -7.08 -31.21
C GLY A 275 21.22 -7.14 -30.62
N GLN A 276 22.18 -7.62 -31.41
CA GLN A 276 23.55 -7.79 -30.96
C GLN A 276 24.31 -6.48 -30.83
N VAL A 277 24.11 -5.51 -31.73
CA VAL A 277 24.76 -4.20 -31.66
C VAL A 277 24.28 -3.46 -30.42
N ARG A 278 22.95 -3.41 -30.21
CA ARG A 278 22.37 -2.78 -29.03
C ARG A 278 22.83 -3.45 -27.73
N TRP A 279 22.94 -4.78 -27.72
CA TRP A 279 23.48 -5.51 -26.58
C TRP A 279 24.88 -5.04 -26.20
N ILE A 280 25.79 -4.95 -27.19
CA ILE A 280 27.18 -4.53 -26.97
C ILE A 280 27.22 -3.11 -26.42
N GLU A 281 26.50 -2.18 -27.03
CA GLU A 281 26.43 -0.79 -26.56
C GLU A 281 25.94 -0.68 -25.12
N LEU A 282 24.86 -1.41 -24.77
CA LEU A 282 24.33 -1.44 -23.41
C LEU A 282 25.30 -2.10 -22.43
N PHE A 283 25.94 -3.20 -22.83
CA PHE A 283 26.90 -3.91 -22.00
C PHE A 283 28.12 -3.04 -21.70
N ASP A 284 28.66 -2.35 -22.70
CA ASP A 284 29.82 -1.47 -22.56
C ASP A 284 29.47 -0.27 -21.67
N GLY A 285 28.31 0.37 -21.90
CA GLY A 285 27.84 1.49 -21.08
C GLY A 285 27.59 1.09 -19.62
N LEU A 286 27.00 -0.08 -19.38
CA LEU A 286 26.80 -0.61 -18.03
C LEU A 286 28.13 -0.98 -17.37
N THR A 287 29.07 -1.55 -18.13
CA THR A 287 30.40 -1.91 -17.62
C THR A 287 31.22 -0.68 -17.27
N GLN A 288 31.17 0.37 -18.09
CA GLN A 288 31.80 1.66 -17.80
C GLN A 288 31.23 2.27 -16.52
N ARG A 289 29.91 2.15 -16.31
CA ARG A 289 29.22 2.77 -15.16
C ARG A 289 29.36 1.98 -13.85
N TYR A 290 29.30 0.66 -13.92
CA TYR A 290 29.19 -0.22 -12.75
C TYR A 290 30.39 -1.17 -12.57
N GLY A 291 31.41 -1.08 -13.44
CA GLY A 291 32.56 -1.97 -13.44
C GLY A 291 32.29 -3.29 -14.18
N ALA A 292 33.19 -4.26 -14.04
CA ALA A 292 33.09 -5.54 -14.72
C ALA A 292 31.84 -6.34 -14.29
N ALA A 293 31.13 -6.92 -15.25
CA ALA A 293 30.03 -7.83 -14.97
C ALA A 293 30.53 -9.09 -14.24
N HIS A 294 29.83 -9.51 -13.19
CA HIS A 294 30.17 -10.72 -12.43
C HIS A 294 29.78 -12.01 -13.18
N SER A 295 28.81 -11.92 -14.08
CA SER A 295 28.43 -13.02 -14.96
C SER A 295 28.23 -12.47 -16.36
N ASN A 296 28.72 -13.19 -17.37
CA ASN A 296 28.45 -12.94 -18.78
C ASN A 296 28.27 -14.30 -19.48
N GLN A 297 27.03 -14.72 -19.65
CA GLN A 297 26.73 -15.96 -20.37
C GLN A 297 26.59 -15.66 -21.86
N ARG A 298 27.68 -15.84 -22.61
CA ARG A 298 27.71 -15.82 -24.09
C ARG A 298 27.00 -14.61 -24.72
N GLY A 299 27.04 -13.43 -24.09
CA GLY A 299 26.35 -12.24 -24.60
C GLY A 299 24.82 -12.33 -24.60
N GLN A 300 24.24 -13.20 -23.77
CA GLN A 300 22.79 -13.30 -23.56
C GLN A 300 22.35 -12.78 -22.21
N HIS A 301 23.20 -12.90 -21.19
CA HIS A 301 22.91 -12.44 -19.84
C HIS A 301 24.17 -11.85 -19.21
N ALA A 302 24.04 -10.66 -18.62
CA ALA A 302 25.06 -10.03 -17.81
C ALA A 302 24.47 -9.47 -16.51
N ALA A 303 25.25 -9.50 -15.43
CA ALA A 303 24.82 -8.96 -14.15
C ALA A 303 25.93 -8.22 -13.39
N TRP A 304 25.55 -7.11 -12.76
CA TRP A 304 26.37 -6.28 -11.88
C TRP A 304 25.69 -6.22 -10.51
N PRO A 305 26.06 -7.10 -9.56
CA PRO A 305 25.62 -6.99 -8.18
C PRO A 305 26.22 -5.74 -7.53
N MET A 306 25.42 -5.06 -6.71
CA MET A 306 25.79 -3.84 -6.01
C MET A 306 25.97 -4.14 -4.50
N PRO A 307 26.80 -3.36 -3.78
CA PRO A 307 27.03 -3.56 -2.34
C PRO A 307 25.77 -3.48 -1.47
N ASP A 308 24.75 -2.73 -1.90
CA ASP A 308 23.45 -2.60 -1.22
C ASP A 308 22.48 -3.77 -1.48
N GLY A 309 22.94 -4.83 -2.15
CA GLY A 309 22.13 -6.00 -2.48
C GLY A 309 21.24 -5.84 -3.71
N THR A 310 21.22 -4.67 -4.34
CA THR A 310 20.57 -4.50 -5.65
C THR A 310 21.42 -5.11 -6.77
N VAL A 311 20.80 -5.37 -7.92
CA VAL A 311 21.46 -5.96 -9.08
C VAL A 311 21.03 -5.22 -10.33
N VAL A 312 22.00 -4.87 -11.18
CA VAL A 312 21.73 -4.50 -12.57
C VAL A 312 21.85 -5.75 -13.42
N ARG A 313 20.84 -6.05 -14.23
CA ARG A 313 20.84 -7.15 -15.19
C ARG A 313 20.66 -6.60 -16.58
N LEU A 314 21.43 -7.13 -17.51
CA LEU A 314 21.21 -6.97 -18.94
C LEU A 314 20.90 -8.37 -19.46
N SER A 315 19.77 -8.56 -20.14
CA SER A 315 19.37 -9.86 -20.71
C SER A 315 18.78 -9.71 -22.11
N ARG A 316 19.03 -10.72 -22.95
CA ARG A 316 18.52 -10.78 -24.32
C ARG A 316 17.45 -11.86 -24.41
N ASP A 317 16.26 -11.46 -24.81
CA ASP A 317 15.11 -12.35 -25.00
C ASP A 317 14.64 -12.24 -26.46
N GLY A 318 15.12 -13.17 -27.29
CA GLY A 318 14.96 -13.08 -28.74
C GLY A 318 15.61 -11.82 -29.31
N GLU A 319 14.81 -10.97 -29.94
CA GLU A 319 15.22 -9.69 -30.52
C GLU A 319 15.17 -8.52 -29.53
N ARG A 320 14.78 -8.77 -28.27
CA ARG A 320 14.69 -7.73 -27.25
C ARG A 320 15.92 -7.74 -26.36
N CYS A 321 16.45 -6.54 -26.10
CA CYS A 321 17.42 -6.32 -25.03
C CYS A 321 16.69 -5.70 -23.84
N VAL A 322 16.98 -6.18 -22.64
CA VAL A 322 16.30 -5.76 -21.42
C VAL A 322 17.36 -5.34 -20.41
N VAL A 323 17.27 -4.11 -19.92
CA VAL A 323 18.05 -3.65 -18.76
C VAL A 323 17.13 -3.59 -17.57
N ALA A 324 17.37 -4.42 -16.57
CA ALA A 324 16.61 -4.45 -15.33
C ALA A 324 17.49 -4.03 -14.15
N TYR A 325 17.00 -3.07 -13.39
CA TYR A 325 17.49 -2.72 -12.06
C TYR A 325 16.58 -3.43 -11.07
N GLU A 326 17.12 -4.22 -10.16
CA GLU A 326 16.33 -5.12 -9.30
C GLU A 326 16.83 -5.10 -7.86
N HIS A 327 15.89 -5.29 -6.93
CA HIS A 327 16.17 -5.64 -5.55
C HIS A 327 15.67 -7.07 -5.31
N PRO A 328 16.52 -8.11 -5.45
CA PRO A 328 16.09 -9.52 -5.46
C PRO A 328 15.25 -9.93 -4.25
N GLU A 329 15.62 -9.45 -3.06
CA GLU A 329 14.86 -9.75 -1.84
C GLU A 329 13.44 -9.16 -1.86
N ARG A 330 13.24 -7.94 -2.37
CA ARG A 330 11.90 -7.34 -2.50
C ARG A 330 11.06 -8.06 -3.55
N LEU A 331 11.68 -8.50 -4.67
CA LEU A 331 10.99 -9.32 -5.65
C LEU A 331 10.49 -10.64 -5.03
N ARG A 332 11.35 -11.30 -4.23
CA ARG A 332 10.98 -12.51 -3.49
C ARG A 332 9.84 -12.24 -2.51
N GLN A 333 9.91 -11.15 -1.75
CA GLN A 333 8.87 -10.75 -0.79
C GLN A 333 7.53 -10.49 -1.48
N ARG A 334 7.54 -9.75 -2.59
CA ARG A 334 6.39 -9.50 -3.44
C ARG A 334 5.74 -10.79 -3.92
N ASP A 335 6.53 -11.71 -4.48
CA ASP A 335 6.01 -12.96 -5.04
C ASP A 335 5.37 -13.83 -3.95
N LEU A 336 5.99 -13.88 -2.76
CA LEU A 336 5.41 -14.53 -1.59
C LEU A 336 4.10 -13.85 -1.13
N HIS A 337 4.04 -12.52 -1.18
CA HIS A 337 2.84 -11.77 -0.85
C HIS A 337 1.71 -12.11 -1.83
N LEU A 338 1.94 -11.98 -3.13
CA LEU A 338 0.96 -12.27 -4.17
C LEU A 338 0.47 -13.73 -4.10
N ALA A 339 1.35 -14.68 -3.80
CA ALA A 339 0.97 -16.07 -3.57
C ALA A 339 -0.04 -16.20 -2.41
N ARG A 340 0.24 -15.56 -1.26
CA ARG A 340 -0.67 -15.57 -0.11
C ARG A 340 -2.03 -14.92 -0.41
N LEU A 341 -2.04 -13.83 -1.17
CA LEU A 341 -3.30 -13.18 -1.59
C LEU A 341 -4.14 -14.10 -2.47
N ARG A 342 -3.53 -14.74 -3.47
CA ARG A 342 -4.20 -15.70 -4.36
C ARG A 342 -4.74 -16.90 -3.58
N ASP A 343 -3.97 -17.42 -2.64
CA ASP A 343 -4.40 -18.51 -1.77
C ASP A 343 -5.58 -18.10 -0.88
N GLY A 344 -5.56 -16.88 -0.33
CA GLY A 344 -6.65 -16.33 0.45
C GLY A 344 -7.95 -16.18 -0.35
N VAL A 345 -7.87 -15.67 -1.57
CA VAL A 345 -9.02 -15.56 -2.49
C VAL A 345 -9.57 -16.95 -2.85
N ARG A 346 -8.68 -17.89 -3.15
CA ARG A 346 -9.07 -19.29 -3.43
C ARG A 346 -9.78 -19.93 -2.24
N GLN A 347 -9.26 -19.74 -1.03
CA GLN A 347 -9.87 -20.27 0.18
C GLN A 347 -11.24 -19.64 0.46
N ALA A 348 -11.38 -18.32 0.30
CA ALA A 348 -12.64 -17.62 0.46
C ALA A 348 -13.71 -18.15 -0.53
N ARG A 349 -13.32 -18.38 -1.78
CA ARG A 349 -14.19 -18.97 -2.80
C ARG A 349 -14.66 -20.38 -2.42
N LEU A 350 -13.75 -21.26 -2.00
CA LEU A 350 -14.09 -22.61 -1.58
C LEU A 350 -15.05 -22.63 -0.38
N LEU A 351 -14.88 -21.70 0.57
CA LEU A 351 -15.80 -21.56 1.71
C LEU A 351 -17.19 -21.07 1.28
N ALA A 352 -17.26 -20.13 0.34
CA ALA A 352 -18.52 -19.65 -0.21
C ALA A 352 -19.28 -20.76 -0.96
N GLU A 353 -18.57 -21.56 -1.77
CA GLU A 353 -19.14 -22.72 -2.47
C GLU A 353 -19.63 -23.78 -1.47
N ALA A 354 -18.89 -24.04 -0.39
CA ALA A 354 -19.30 -24.99 0.65
C ALA A 354 -20.52 -24.56 1.46
N HIS A 355 -20.82 -23.27 1.55
CA HIS A 355 -22.02 -22.76 2.23
C HIS A 355 -23.27 -22.73 1.32
N ALA A 356 -23.09 -22.85 0.00
CA ALA A 356 -24.19 -22.86 -0.96
C ALA A 356 -24.79 -24.26 -1.17
N LEU A 357 -24.06 -25.31 -0.76
CA LEU A 357 -24.48 -26.72 -0.71
C LEU A 357 -25.12 -27.04 0.64
#